data_AF-A0A845S4C0-F1
#
_entry.id   AF-A0A845S4C0-F1
#
_cell.length_a   1.000
_cell.length_b   1.000
_cell.length_c   1.000
_cell.angle_alpha   90.00
_cell.angle_beta   90.00
_cell.angle_gamma   90.00
#
_symmetry.space_group_name_H-M   'P 1'
#
loop_
_entity.id
_entity.type
_entity.pdbx_description
1 polymer ?
#
loop_
_entity_poly.entity_id
_entity_poly.type
_entity_poly.pdbx_seq_one_letter_code
_entity_poly.pdbx_strand_id
1 'polypeptide(L)' 'MLIKTSLKAYGKINLYLKVIKKLKNKYHEIETLFCFLDIYDQIFVSSNRKKNQIIFTGKFSKGINNKNNTVLKLLNIL' A
#
# COMPACT_ATOMS: atom_id res chain seq x y z
N MET A 1 -0.38 -12.22 -21.20
CA MET A 1 -0.25 -10.78 -20.86
C MET A 1 1.19 -10.57 -20.42
N LEU A 2 2.00 -9.84 -21.20
CA LEU A 2 3.41 -9.64 -20.89
C LEU A 2 3.53 -8.68 -19.70
N ILE A 3 3.94 -9.19 -18.54
CA ILE A 3 4.26 -8.39 -17.36
C ILE A 3 5.49 -7.54 -17.71
N LYS A 4 5.38 -6.20 -17.61
CA LYS A 4 6.47 -5.30 -17.99
C LYS A 4 7.41 -5.03 -16.83
N THR A 5 6.89 -5.00 -15.60
CA THR A 5 7.67 -4.80 -14.37
C THR A 5 7.04 -5.58 -13.23
N SER A 6 7.87 -6.27 -12.46
CA SER A 6 7.49 -6.87 -11.17
C SER A 6 8.15 -6.07 -10.06
N LEU A 7 7.37 -5.64 -9.08
CA LEU A 7 7.80 -4.90 -7.91
C LEU A 7 7.47 -5.69 -6.65
N LYS A 8 8.25 -5.47 -5.59
CA LYS A 8 8.01 -6.03 -4.26
C LYS A 8 7.56 -4.91 -3.33
N ALA A 9 6.39 -5.06 -2.72
CA ALA A 9 5.88 -4.16 -1.69
C ALA A 9 6.14 -4.79 -0.32
N TYR A 10 7.30 -4.48 0.26
CA TYR A 10 7.74 -5.04 1.53
C TYR A 10 6.91 -4.55 2.71
N GLY A 11 6.58 -5.48 3.61
CA GLY A 11 5.99 -5.17 4.90
C GLY A 11 7.00 -4.49 5.82
N LYS A 12 6.48 -3.75 6.81
CA LYS A 12 7.28 -3.12 7.86
C LYS A 12 6.78 -3.53 9.23
N ILE A 13 7.67 -3.50 10.21
CA ILE A 13 7.34 -3.60 11.64
C ILE A 13 7.88 -2.36 12.37
N ASN A 14 7.16 -1.88 13.37
CA ASN A 14 7.63 -0.83 14.26
C ASN A 14 8.28 -1.52 15.47
N LEU A 15 9.60 -1.41 15.58
CA LEU A 15 10.38 -1.94 16.71
C LEU A 15 10.15 -1.12 17.98
N TYR A 16 9.78 0.15 17.81
CA TYR A 16 9.39 1.06 18.86
C TYR A 16 8.30 2.00 18.35
N LEU A 17 7.33 2.33 19.19
CA LEU A 17 6.30 3.32 18.92
C LEU A 17 5.90 4.02 20.22
N LYS A 18 6.08 5.34 20.25
CA LYS A 18 5.60 6.21 21.33
C LYS A 18 4.63 7.23 20.79
N VAL A 19 3.48 7.34 21.45
CA VAL A 19 2.50 8.39 21.18
C VAL A 19 2.86 9.62 22.01
N ILE A 20 3.15 10.74 21.35
CA ILE A 20 3.61 11.97 22.00
C ILE A 20 2.41 12.80 22.49
N LYS A 21 1.50 13.14 21.58
CA LYS A 21 0.29 13.92 21.90
C LYS A 21 -0.79 13.77 20.84
N LYS A 22 -2.02 14.14 21.20
CA LYS A 22 -3.14 14.28 20.28
C LYS A 22 -3.09 15.64 19.57
N LEU A 23 -3.31 15.62 18.25
CA LEU A 23 -3.35 16.79 17.38
C LEU A 23 -4.79 17.30 17.21
N LYS A 24 -4.93 18.57 16.79
CA LYS A 24 -6.25 19.21 16.57
C LYS A 24 -7.10 18.48 15.52
N ASN A 25 -6.47 17.85 14.53
CA ASN A 25 -7.12 17.08 13.47
C ASN A 25 -7.53 15.65 13.91
N LYS A 26 -7.54 15.35 15.22
CA LYS A 26 -7.86 14.05 15.82
C LYS A 26 -6.81 12.94 15.60
N TYR A 27 -5.72 13.21 14.88
CA TYR A 27 -4.57 12.30 14.80
C TYR A 27 -3.64 12.45 16.00
N HIS A 28 -2.58 11.63 16.05
CA HIS A 28 -1.55 11.70 17.07
C HIS A 28 -0.19 11.96 16.44
N GLU A 29 0.61 12.76 17.12
CA GLU A 29 2.05 12.84 16.88
C GLU A 29 2.70 11.60 17.50
N ILE A 30 3.54 10.91 16.74
CA ILE A 30 4.21 9.68 17.16
C ILE A 30 5.71 9.77 16.90
N GLU A 31 6.48 9.12 17.76
CA GLU A 31 7.88 8.80 17.54
C GLU A 31 7.98 7.29 17.31
N THR A 32 8.70 6.84 16.28
CA THR A 32 8.77 5.41 15.97
C THR A 32 10.09 5.03 15.31
N LEU A 33 10.61 3.86 15.67
CA LEU A 33 11.67 3.17 14.94
C LEU A 33 11.03 1.99 14.20
N PHE A 34 11.21 1.93 12.89
CA PHE A 34 10.68 0.83 12.07
C PHE A 34 11.77 0.20 11.22
N CYS A 35 11.55 -1.04 10.82
CA CYS A 35 12.34 -1.73 9.81
C CYS A 35 11.44 -2.45 8.82
N PHE A 36 11.97 -2.72 7.62
CA PHE A 36 11.31 -3.56 6.62
C PHE A 36 11.62 -5.03 6.91
N LEU A 37 10.65 -5.90 6.61
CA LEU A 37 10.78 -7.34 6.66
C LEU A 37 10.96 -7.86 5.23
N ASP A 38 11.66 -8.98 5.05
CA ASP A 38 11.73 -9.69 3.77
C ASP A 38 10.46 -10.53 3.51
N ILE A 39 9.30 -9.89 3.73
CA ILE A 39 7.97 -10.41 3.43
C ILE A 39 7.27 -9.32 2.64
N TYR A 40 6.73 -9.66 1.46
CA TYR A 40 6.22 -8.67 0.53
C TYR A 40 5.00 -9.18 -0.24
N ASP A 41 4.16 -8.23 -0.62
CA ASP A 41 3.20 -8.42 -1.70
C ASP A 41 3.92 -8.23 -3.05
N GLN A 42 3.49 -8.98 -4.07
CA GLN A 42 4.01 -8.84 -5.42
C GLN A 42 3.08 -7.96 -6.26
N ILE A 43 3.66 -6.92 -6.88
CA ILE A 43 2.92 -6.00 -7.75
C ILE A 43 3.41 -6.18 -9.18
N PHE A 44 2.49 -6.50 -10.07
CA PHE A 44 2.75 -6.60 -11.50
C PHE A 44 2.21 -5.37 -12.22
N VAL A 45 3.09 -4.69 -12.96
CA VAL A 45 2.75 -3.49 -13.71
C VAL A 45 2.96 -3.74 -15.20
N SER A 46 1.95 -3.35 -15.99
CA SER A 46 1.99 -3.39 -17.45
C SER A 46 1.25 -2.19 -18.00
N SER A 47 1.71 -1.65 -19.12
CA SER A 47 1.02 -0.57 -19.81
C SER A 47 -0.32 -1.05 -20.39
N ASN A 48 -1.41 -0.34 -20.10
CA ASN A 48 -2.72 -0.57 -20.70
C ASN A 48 -3.09 0.65 -21.56
N ARG A 49 -3.55 0.42 -22.80
CA ARG A 49 -3.91 1.49 -23.74
C ARG A 49 -5.30 2.07 -23.54
N LYS A 50 -6.16 1.41 -22.75
CA LYS A 50 -7.58 1.82 -22.60
C LYS A 50 -7.85 2.56 -21.31
N LYS A 51 -7.76 1.85 -20.19
CA LYS A 51 -8.02 2.41 -18.86
C LYS A 51 -7.10 1.77 -17.84
N ASN A 52 -6.77 2.54 -16.80
CA ASN A 52 -6.10 2.00 -15.64
C ASN A 52 -7.02 0.96 -14.97
N GLN A 53 -6.47 -0.20 -14.67
CA GLN A 53 -7.17 -1.28 -13.99
C GLN A 53 -6.27 -1.80 -12.87
N ILE A 54 -6.87 -2.00 -11.70
CA ILE A 54 -6.22 -2.62 -10.54
C ILE A 54 -6.97 -3.92 -10.26
N ILE A 55 -6.22 -5.01 -10.09
CA ILE A 55 -6.76 -6.32 -9.74
C ILE A 55 -6.01 -6.78 -8.49
N PHE A 56 -6.75 -7.10 -7.43
CA PHE A 56 -6.21 -7.72 -6.23
C PHE A 56 -6.44 -9.23 -6.31
N THR A 57 -5.40 -10.01 -6.02
CA THR A 57 -5.46 -11.49 -6.02
C THR A 57 -4.94 -12.04 -4.69
N GLY A 58 -5.12 -13.35 -4.44
CA GLY A 58 -4.68 -14.00 -3.21
C GLY A 58 -5.76 -14.12 -2.13
N LYS A 59 -5.39 -14.73 -1.00
CA LYS A 59 -6.31 -15.13 0.08
C LYS A 59 -7.16 -13.97 0.62
N PHE A 60 -6.61 -12.76 0.66
CA PHE A 60 -7.24 -11.59 1.28
C PHE A 60 -7.84 -10.61 0.27
N SER A 61 -7.80 -10.91 -1.04
CA SER A 61 -8.26 -9.98 -2.09
C SER A 61 -9.72 -9.57 -1.93
N LYS A 62 -10.59 -10.49 -1.47
CA LYS A 62 -12.02 -10.23 -1.26
C LYS A 62 -12.30 -9.17 -0.19
N GLY A 63 -11.35 -8.92 0.72
CA GLY A 63 -11.47 -7.87 1.74
C GLY A 63 -11.10 -6.47 1.23
N ILE A 64 -10.57 -6.36 0.01
CA ILE A 64 -10.09 -5.09 -0.54
C ILE A 64 -11.20 -4.44 -1.38
N ASN A 65 -11.53 -3.19 -1.07
CA ASN A 65 -12.54 -2.45 -1.80
C ASN A 65 -11.99 -1.97 -3.16
N ASN A 66 -12.57 -2.51 -4.24
CA ASN A 66 -12.17 -2.20 -5.62
C ASN A 66 -12.42 -0.74 -6.04
N LYS A 67 -13.28 -0.01 -5.32
CA LYS A 67 -13.60 1.40 -5.58
C LYS A 67 -12.94 2.37 -4.59
N ASN A 68 -12.43 1.88 -3.46
CA ASN A 68 -11.83 2.71 -2.41
C ASN A 68 -10.66 1.98 -1.76
N ASN A 69 -9.47 2.12 -2.36
CA ASN A 69 -8.21 1.60 -1.84
C ASN A 69 -7.09 2.62 -2.06
N THR A 70 -5.98 2.44 -1.34
CA THR A 70 -4.85 3.37 -1.38
C THR A 70 -4.15 3.40 -2.74
N VAL A 71 -4.08 2.28 -3.47
CA VAL A 71 -3.50 2.23 -4.82
C VAL A 71 -4.32 3.08 -5.80
N LEU A 72 -5.64 2.98 -5.75
CA LEU A 72 -6.53 3.80 -6.58
C LEU A 72 -6.44 5.28 -6.22
N LYS A 73 -6.38 5.62 -4.93
CA LYS A 73 -6.17 7.01 -4.48
C LYS A 73 -4.86 7.57 -5.00
N LEU A 74 -3.78 6.79 -4.95
CA LEU A 74 -2.48 7.19 -5.51
C LEU A 74 -2.58 7.46 -7.02
N LEU A 75 -3.19 6.56 -7.78
CA LEU A 75 -3.36 6.73 -9.23
C LEU A 75 -4.21 7.96 -9.61
N ASN A 76 -5.06 8.47 -8.72
CA ASN A 76 -5.87 9.65 -8.99
C ASN A 76 -5.16 10.98 -8.64
N ILE A 77 -4.06 10.92 -7.88
CA ILE A 77 -3.27 12.10 -7.48
C ILE A 77 -2.09 12.33 -8.44
N LEU A 78 -1.66 11.27 -9.15
CA LEU A 78 -0.67 11.32 -10.23
C LEU A 78 -1.34 11.60 -11.58
#